data_AF-A0A5C6C180-F1
#
_entry.id   AF-A0A5C6C180-F1
#
_cell.length_a   1.000
_cell.length_b   1.000
_cell.length_c   1.000
_cell.angle_alpha   90.00
_cell.angle_beta   90.00
_cell.angle_gamma   90.00
#
_symmetry.space_group_name_H-M   'P 1'
#
loop_
_entity.id
_entity.type
_entity.pdbx_description
1 polymer ?
#
loop_
_entity_poly.entity_id
_entity_poly.type
_entity_poly.pdbx_seq_one_letter_code
_entity_poly.pdbx_strand_id
1 'polypeptide(L)'
;MRLAWLTQLKSLHIVRAGVLIAGSSVCFQPLSAEIPWRDQLTAAHAEAKAQNKPLLLHFYTDNCVWCDKLEAGAFQSPEVEAAVANGFVPVKIHASESRDLAKMFKVTKFPMDVVVTPEGETLAHTVSPQEPAKYIAMLTQASSKMPAPAAFSPEMYPNNSNTPAAGMQIAGAEHLDVELPNLPKSDIDSRPVDEVAATPAMQSTSESSVGKPAAEMPGGGIASLASARMKTETPATADPQTALDAELDASPKLAMEGFCAVTVIDEDQWIEGNPKFGVVHLGKLYLFSSTEKMDVFLADPMRYTPVLNEIDVVRFFEERRIVPGQRRFGMRDPIHQRMFFFADEASMNHFHDEFERYTDAAIEVMNQAVADANPDTL
;
A
#
# COMPACT_ATOMS: atom_id res chain seq x y z
N MET A 1 82.36 -63.23 1.61
CA MET A 1 82.68 -61.80 1.80
C MET A 1 81.44 -60.96 1.52
N ARG A 2 81.05 -60.10 2.49
CA ARG A 2 80.13 -58.93 2.40
C ARG A 2 78.63 -59.24 2.16
N LEU A 3 77.82 -59.30 3.24
CA LEU A 3 77.07 -58.20 3.91
C LEU A 3 75.71 -57.91 3.24
N ALA A 4 74.67 -58.62 3.72
CA ALA A 4 73.26 -58.29 3.50
C ALA A 4 72.78 -57.37 4.64
N TRP A 5 72.15 -56.25 4.28
CA TRP A 5 71.58 -55.27 5.22
C TRP A 5 70.10 -55.56 5.49
N LEU A 6 69.74 -55.48 6.77
CA LEU A 6 68.38 -55.45 7.32
C LEU A 6 67.74 -54.05 7.20
N THR A 7 66.41 -53.97 7.20
CA THR A 7 65.52 -53.28 8.19
C THR A 7 64.12 -53.06 7.56
N GLN A 8 63.04 -53.73 8.01
CA GLN A 8 62.09 -53.35 9.08
C GLN A 8 61.49 -51.94 8.94
N LEU A 9 60.16 -51.83 8.79
CA LEU A 9 59.29 -51.05 9.69
C LEU A 9 57.80 -51.45 9.56
N LYS A 10 57.11 -51.42 10.70
CA LYS A 10 55.74 -51.88 11.01
C LYS A 10 54.71 -50.75 10.77
N SER A 11 53.41 -51.07 10.67
CA SER A 11 52.36 -50.45 11.54
C SER A 11 50.93 -50.97 11.32
N LEU A 12 50.46 -51.63 12.38
CA LEU A 12 49.13 -51.76 13.00
C LEU A 12 47.96 -50.89 12.44
N HIS A 13 46.83 -51.54 12.11
CA HIS A 13 45.53 -50.88 11.91
C HIS A 13 44.65 -51.00 13.17
N ILE A 14 44.26 -49.86 13.73
CA ILE A 14 43.28 -49.72 14.82
C ILE A 14 41.90 -49.51 14.17
N VAL A 15 40.97 -50.42 14.39
CA VAL A 15 39.57 -50.26 13.98
C VAL A 15 38.82 -49.48 15.06
N ARG A 16 38.35 -48.27 14.73
CA ARG A 16 37.45 -47.47 15.57
C ARG A 16 35.99 -47.73 15.13
N ALA A 17 35.18 -48.26 16.04
CA ALA A 17 33.73 -48.35 15.88
C ALA A 17 33.09 -46.98 16.18
N GLY A 18 32.41 -46.41 15.18
CA GLY A 18 31.66 -45.15 15.31
C GLY A 18 30.20 -45.41 15.67
N VAL A 19 29.74 -44.82 16.77
CA VAL A 19 28.33 -44.76 17.16
C VAL A 19 27.68 -43.58 16.41
N LEU A 20 26.67 -43.87 15.59
CA LEU A 20 25.88 -42.87 14.88
C LEU A 20 24.70 -42.44 15.76
N ILE A 21 24.71 -41.17 16.20
CA ILE A 21 23.56 -40.51 16.81
C ILE A 21 22.76 -39.86 15.66
N ALA A 22 21.58 -40.39 15.36
CA ALA A 22 20.66 -39.81 14.40
C ALA A 22 20.00 -38.55 15.00
N GLY A 23 20.56 -37.38 14.70
CA GLY A 23 19.92 -36.09 15.00
C GLY A 23 18.77 -35.83 14.03
N SER A 24 17.54 -35.79 14.54
CA SER A 24 16.37 -35.33 13.78
C SER A 24 16.39 -33.80 13.72
N SER A 25 16.80 -33.25 12.57
CA SER A 25 16.72 -31.82 12.30
C SER A 25 15.27 -31.42 12.02
N VAL A 26 14.64 -30.71 12.95
CA VAL A 26 13.38 -30.01 12.71
C VAL A 26 13.69 -28.76 11.90
N CYS A 27 13.29 -28.74 10.63
CA CYS A 27 13.30 -27.51 9.84
C CYS A 27 12.16 -26.61 10.31
N PHE A 28 12.48 -25.51 11.01
CA PHE A 28 11.58 -24.37 11.15
C PHE A 28 11.61 -23.59 9.84
N GLN A 29 10.58 -23.73 9.01
CA GLN A 29 10.37 -22.79 7.92
C GLN A 29 9.73 -21.52 8.50
N PRO A 30 10.24 -20.32 8.18
CA PRO A 30 9.53 -19.10 8.53
C PRO A 30 8.21 -19.09 7.76
N LEU A 31 7.09 -19.02 8.47
CA LEU A 31 5.78 -18.82 7.88
C LEU A 31 5.73 -17.37 7.40
N SER A 32 5.82 -17.16 6.08
CA SER A 32 5.53 -15.85 5.50
C SER A 32 4.03 -15.62 5.66
N ALA A 33 3.65 -14.62 6.45
CA ALA A 33 2.25 -14.23 6.63
C ALA A 33 1.83 -13.45 5.38
N GLU A 34 1.22 -14.13 4.42
CA GLU A 34 0.67 -13.52 3.20
C GLU A 34 -0.79 -13.93 3.04
N ILE A 35 -1.66 -12.94 2.92
CA ILE A 35 -3.09 -13.17 2.72
C ILE A 35 -3.30 -13.84 1.36
N PRO A 36 -4.06 -14.96 1.28
CA PRO A 36 -4.24 -15.73 0.04
C PRO A 36 -5.25 -15.08 -0.91
N TRP A 37 -4.94 -13.88 -1.40
CA TRP A 37 -5.77 -13.08 -2.30
C TRP A 37 -6.13 -13.83 -3.58
N ARG A 38 -7.38 -13.67 -4.03
CA ARG A 38 -7.84 -14.11 -5.34
C ARG A 38 -8.01 -12.92 -6.28
N ASP A 39 -7.65 -13.13 -7.54
CA ASP A 39 -7.76 -12.09 -8.58
C ASP A 39 -9.02 -12.27 -9.45
N GLN A 40 -9.68 -13.43 -9.35
CA GLN A 40 -10.85 -13.78 -10.17
C GLN A 40 -12.12 -13.84 -9.32
N LEU A 41 -12.89 -12.76 -9.34
CA LEU A 41 -14.10 -12.61 -8.52
C LEU A 41 -15.11 -13.75 -8.74
N THR A 42 -15.33 -14.19 -9.98
CA THR A 42 -16.27 -15.27 -10.29
C THR A 42 -15.87 -16.60 -9.66
N ALA A 43 -14.57 -16.93 -9.68
CA ALA A 43 -14.05 -18.15 -9.06
C ALA A 43 -14.10 -18.06 -7.53
N ALA A 44 -13.72 -16.90 -6.97
CA ALA A 44 -13.84 -16.62 -5.54
C ALA A 44 -15.29 -16.70 -5.04
N HIS A 45 -16.27 -16.24 -5.84
CA HIS A 45 -17.68 -16.33 -5.49
C HIS A 45 -18.19 -17.78 -5.46
N ALA A 46 -17.78 -18.59 -6.43
CA ALA A 46 -18.09 -20.03 -6.43
C ALA A 46 -17.48 -20.74 -5.20
N GLU A 47 -16.25 -20.39 -4.84
CA GLU A 47 -15.59 -20.91 -3.64
C GLU A 47 -16.30 -20.47 -2.35
N ALA A 48 -16.67 -19.19 -2.24
CA ALA A 48 -17.40 -18.64 -1.11
C ALA A 48 -18.72 -19.38 -0.88
N LYS A 49 -19.45 -19.69 -1.96
CA LYS A 49 -20.65 -20.53 -1.92
C LYS A 49 -20.34 -21.96 -1.45
N ALA A 50 -19.31 -22.58 -2.01
CA ALA A 50 -18.94 -23.95 -1.67
C ALA A 50 -18.49 -24.12 -0.21
N GLN A 51 -17.78 -23.11 0.32
CA GLN A 51 -17.26 -23.12 1.70
C GLN A 51 -18.21 -22.48 2.71
N ASN A 52 -19.32 -21.88 2.25
CA ASN A 52 -20.20 -21.04 3.07
C ASN A 52 -19.41 -19.99 3.87
N LYS A 53 -18.54 -19.26 3.18
CA LYS A 53 -17.74 -18.15 3.74
C LYS A 53 -18.09 -16.84 3.03
N PRO A 54 -18.07 -15.69 3.72
CA PRO A 54 -18.26 -14.41 3.07
C PRO A 54 -17.03 -14.07 2.21
N LEU A 55 -17.25 -13.26 1.18
CA LEU A 55 -16.15 -12.65 0.43
C LEU A 55 -15.68 -11.38 1.14
N LEU A 56 -14.36 -11.21 1.22
CA LEU A 56 -13.73 -9.95 1.58
C LEU A 56 -13.20 -9.31 0.30
N LEU A 57 -13.86 -8.26 -0.17
CA LEU A 57 -13.47 -7.53 -1.37
C LEU A 57 -12.62 -6.32 -0.97
N HIS A 58 -11.33 -6.37 -1.27
CA HIS A 58 -10.38 -5.30 -0.96
C HIS A 58 -10.13 -4.45 -2.21
N PHE A 59 -10.60 -3.21 -2.19
CA PHE A 59 -10.42 -2.26 -3.29
C PHE A 59 -9.21 -1.36 -3.04
N TYR A 60 -8.33 -1.30 -4.04
CA TYR A 60 -7.14 -0.44 -4.04
C TYR A 60 -6.96 0.26 -5.40
N THR A 61 -6.05 1.23 -5.43
CA THR A 61 -5.55 1.87 -6.65
C THR A 61 -4.04 1.97 -6.60
N ASP A 62 -3.41 2.14 -7.75
CA ASP A 62 -2.01 2.54 -7.82
C ASP A 62 -1.78 3.92 -7.17
N ASN A 63 -0.56 4.17 -6.69
CA ASN A 63 -0.13 5.42 -6.03
C ASN A 63 -1.01 5.86 -4.85
N CYS A 64 -1.50 4.89 -4.09
CA CYS A 64 -2.33 5.10 -2.93
C CYS A 64 -1.49 4.93 -1.65
N VAL A 65 -1.10 6.04 -1.02
CA VAL A 65 -0.26 6.04 0.20
C VAL A 65 -0.88 5.18 1.32
N TRP A 66 -2.19 5.24 1.49
CA TRP A 66 -2.90 4.46 2.50
C TRP A 66 -3.03 2.98 2.15
N CYS A 67 -3.00 2.64 0.86
CA CYS A 67 -3.00 1.26 0.40
C CYS A 67 -1.62 0.66 0.69
N ASP A 68 -0.54 1.37 0.32
CA ASP A 68 0.83 0.96 0.60
C ASP A 68 1.07 0.81 2.12
N LYS A 69 0.52 1.72 2.92
CA LYS A 69 0.61 1.65 4.39
C LYS A 69 -0.13 0.45 4.98
N LEU A 70 -1.29 0.08 4.42
CA LEU A 70 -2.04 -1.09 4.85
C LEU A 70 -1.28 -2.38 4.49
N GLU A 71 -0.75 -2.45 3.27
CA GLU A 71 0.05 -3.56 2.74
C GLU A 71 1.34 -3.79 3.55
N ALA A 72 2.05 -2.71 3.90
CA ALA A 72 3.26 -2.76 4.72
C ALA A 72 2.97 -2.89 6.23
N GLY A 73 1.72 -2.68 6.65
CA GLY A 73 1.28 -2.64 8.04
C GLY A 73 0.37 -3.81 8.40
N ALA A 74 -0.94 -3.58 8.40
CA ALA A 74 -1.92 -4.57 8.85
C ALA A 74 -1.83 -5.89 8.10
N PHE A 75 -1.55 -5.89 6.79
CA PHE A 75 -1.49 -7.13 6.01
C PHE A 75 -0.23 -7.96 6.25
N GLN A 76 0.78 -7.42 6.93
CA GLN A 76 1.96 -8.18 7.40
C GLN A 76 1.74 -8.85 8.76
N SER A 77 0.61 -8.58 9.44
CA SER A 77 0.30 -9.20 10.73
C SER A 77 -0.17 -10.66 10.54
N PRO A 78 0.48 -11.65 11.19
CA PRO A 78 0.02 -13.04 11.15
C PRO A 78 -1.40 -13.22 11.69
N GLU A 79 -1.82 -12.37 12.63
CA GLU A 79 -3.17 -12.40 13.18
C GLU A 79 -4.22 -11.94 12.15
N VAL A 80 -3.88 -10.95 11.31
CA VAL A 80 -4.74 -10.50 10.21
C VAL A 80 -4.81 -11.57 9.13
N GLU A 81 -3.67 -12.12 8.72
CA GLU A 81 -3.61 -13.22 7.75
C GLU A 81 -4.49 -14.39 8.20
N ALA A 82 -4.28 -14.86 9.43
CA ALA A 82 -5.05 -15.97 9.98
C ALA A 82 -6.55 -15.64 10.07
N ALA A 83 -6.92 -14.41 10.45
CA ALA A 83 -8.32 -14.00 10.50
C ALA A 83 -8.97 -14.02 9.10
N VAL A 84 -8.24 -13.54 8.09
CA VAL A 84 -8.72 -13.51 6.70
C VAL A 84 -8.80 -14.92 6.11
N ALA A 85 -7.71 -15.69 6.14
CA ALA A 85 -7.62 -17.01 5.54
C ALA A 85 -8.64 -18.01 6.13
N ASN A 86 -8.88 -17.93 7.44
CA ASN A 86 -9.83 -18.82 8.09
C ASN A 86 -11.28 -18.38 7.92
N GLY A 87 -11.54 -17.07 7.94
CA GLY A 87 -12.90 -16.52 7.98
C GLY A 87 -13.52 -16.19 6.63
N PHE A 88 -12.73 -15.97 5.58
CA PHE A 88 -13.18 -15.31 4.36
C PHE A 88 -12.63 -15.97 3.10
N VAL A 89 -13.24 -15.65 1.96
CA VAL A 89 -12.62 -15.79 0.65
C VAL A 89 -12.15 -14.38 0.21
N PRO A 90 -10.86 -14.04 0.38
CA PRO A 90 -10.36 -12.70 0.08
C PRO A 90 -10.13 -12.48 -1.41
N VAL A 91 -10.56 -11.33 -1.92
CA VAL A 91 -10.42 -10.91 -3.32
C VAL A 91 -9.80 -9.52 -3.35
N LYS A 92 -8.69 -9.37 -4.08
CA LYS A 92 -8.02 -8.08 -4.24
C LYS A 92 -8.42 -7.48 -5.59
N ILE A 93 -8.86 -6.22 -5.59
CA ILE A 93 -9.55 -5.61 -6.73
C ILE A 93 -8.94 -4.25 -7.02
N HIS A 94 -8.35 -4.11 -8.21
CA HIS A 94 -7.90 -2.82 -8.70
C HIS A 94 -9.09 -2.00 -9.23
N ALA A 95 -9.38 -0.86 -8.61
CA ALA A 95 -10.61 -0.10 -8.88
C ALA A 95 -10.64 0.53 -10.28
N SER A 96 -9.48 0.91 -10.82
CA SER A 96 -9.36 1.49 -12.17
C SER A 96 -9.57 0.46 -13.27
N GLU A 97 -9.23 -0.80 -13.02
CA GLU A 97 -9.49 -1.92 -13.95
C GLU A 97 -10.93 -2.45 -13.81
N SER A 98 -11.49 -2.39 -12.60
CA SER A 98 -12.83 -2.90 -12.27
C SER A 98 -13.83 -1.79 -11.99
N ARG A 99 -13.92 -0.79 -12.88
CA ARG A 99 -14.70 0.45 -12.66
C ARG A 99 -16.17 0.22 -12.34
N ASP A 100 -16.82 -0.72 -13.03
CA ASP A 100 -18.24 -1.00 -12.81
C ASP A 100 -18.48 -1.63 -11.44
N LEU A 101 -17.52 -2.42 -10.95
CA LEU A 101 -17.59 -3.03 -9.63
C LEU A 101 -17.38 -1.99 -8.53
N ALA A 102 -16.38 -1.12 -8.67
CA ALA A 102 -16.15 -0.01 -7.74
C ALA A 102 -17.38 0.91 -7.64
N LYS A 103 -18.03 1.22 -8.77
CA LYS A 103 -19.29 1.98 -8.80
C LYS A 103 -20.44 1.23 -8.12
N MET A 104 -20.60 -0.06 -8.40
CA MET A 104 -21.66 -0.89 -7.83
C MET A 104 -21.59 -0.92 -6.31
N PHE A 105 -20.39 -1.08 -5.76
CA PHE A 105 -20.18 -1.07 -4.32
C PHE A 105 -20.08 0.34 -3.72
N LYS A 106 -20.09 1.41 -4.54
CA LYS A 106 -19.95 2.80 -4.10
C LYS A 106 -18.63 3.08 -3.38
N VAL A 107 -17.55 2.55 -3.95
CA VAL A 107 -16.20 2.79 -3.45
C VAL A 107 -15.77 4.21 -3.83
N THR A 108 -15.62 5.08 -2.83
CA THR A 108 -15.25 6.50 -3.01
C THR A 108 -13.97 6.90 -2.29
N LYS A 109 -13.40 6.00 -1.48
CA LYS A 109 -12.16 6.20 -0.72
C LYS A 109 -11.35 4.91 -0.79
N PHE A 110 -10.03 5.03 -0.70
CA PHE A 110 -9.12 3.89 -0.75
C PHE A 110 -8.12 3.92 0.42
N PRO A 111 -7.67 2.75 0.89
CA PRO A 111 -8.22 1.43 0.59
C PRO A 111 -9.60 1.21 1.23
N MET A 112 -10.43 0.37 0.62
CA MET A 112 -11.79 0.10 1.10
C MET A 112 -12.12 -1.39 1.04
N ASP A 113 -12.65 -1.89 2.15
CA ASP A 113 -13.11 -3.27 2.26
C ASP A 113 -14.62 -3.36 2.25
N VAL A 114 -15.11 -4.28 1.43
CA VAL A 114 -16.52 -4.66 1.39
C VAL A 114 -16.63 -6.14 1.68
N VAL A 115 -17.35 -6.48 2.76
CA VAL A 115 -17.63 -7.87 3.10
C VAL A 115 -19.03 -8.21 2.59
N VAL A 116 -19.14 -9.25 1.77
CA VAL A 116 -20.41 -9.69 1.19
C VAL A 116 -20.67 -11.18 1.46
N THR A 117 -21.94 -11.55 1.61
CA THR A 117 -22.34 -12.96 1.68
C THR A 117 -22.16 -13.66 0.33
N PRO A 118 -22.14 -15.00 0.28
CA PRO A 118 -22.20 -15.75 -0.98
C PRO A 118 -23.46 -15.44 -1.83
N GLU A 119 -24.50 -14.88 -1.24
CA GLU A 119 -25.71 -14.44 -1.93
C GLU A 119 -25.60 -13.01 -2.48
N GLY A 120 -24.53 -12.28 -2.11
CA GLY A 120 -24.26 -10.92 -2.56
C GLY A 120 -24.80 -9.81 -1.64
N GLU A 121 -25.22 -10.14 -0.41
CA GLU A 121 -25.64 -9.15 0.58
C GLU A 121 -24.43 -8.53 1.29
N THR A 122 -24.39 -7.20 1.43
CA THR A 122 -23.28 -6.49 2.08
C THR A 122 -23.39 -6.54 3.61
N LEU A 123 -22.39 -7.14 4.26
CA LEU A 123 -22.25 -7.23 5.72
C LEU A 123 -21.46 -6.06 6.33
N ALA A 124 -20.47 -5.56 5.58
CA ALA A 124 -19.64 -4.41 5.93
C ALA A 124 -19.18 -3.67 4.68
N HIS A 125 -19.03 -2.35 4.80
CA HIS A 125 -18.52 -1.47 3.75
C HIS A 125 -17.82 -0.28 4.42
N THR A 126 -16.49 -0.29 4.45
CA THR A 126 -15.72 0.71 5.20
C THR A 126 -14.34 0.94 4.59
N VAL A 127 -13.78 2.13 4.81
CA VAL A 127 -12.34 2.36 4.60
C VAL A 127 -11.56 1.38 5.48
N SER A 128 -10.54 0.74 4.92
CA SER A 128 -9.77 -0.32 5.57
C SER A 128 -9.02 0.23 6.79
N PRO A 129 -9.24 -0.33 8.00
CA PRO A 129 -8.49 0.08 9.18
C PRO A 129 -7.00 -0.23 9.03
N GLN A 130 -6.16 0.78 9.26
CA GLN A 130 -4.70 0.65 9.09
C GLN A 130 -4.02 -0.14 10.23
N GLU A 131 -4.67 -0.27 11.39
CA GLU A 131 -4.14 -1.01 12.55
C GLU A 131 -4.64 -2.47 12.56
N PRO A 132 -3.78 -3.48 12.76
CA PRO A 132 -4.16 -4.89 12.74
C PRO A 132 -5.35 -5.25 13.65
N ALA A 133 -5.34 -4.77 14.89
CA ALA A 133 -6.41 -5.07 15.86
C ALA A 133 -7.77 -4.50 15.43
N LYS A 134 -7.78 -3.30 14.84
CA LYS A 134 -9.00 -2.68 14.31
C LYS A 134 -9.49 -3.42 13.06
N TYR A 135 -8.57 -3.86 12.21
CA TYR A 135 -8.89 -4.66 11.03
C TYR A 135 -9.56 -5.99 11.43
N ILE A 136 -8.99 -6.71 12.40
CA ILE A 136 -9.57 -7.96 12.92
C ILE A 136 -10.93 -7.70 13.57
N ALA A 137 -11.10 -6.60 14.30
CA ALA A 137 -12.38 -6.23 14.90
C ALA A 137 -13.45 -5.98 13.82
N MET A 138 -13.10 -5.30 12.72
CA MET A 138 -13.98 -5.12 11.57
C MET A 138 -14.38 -6.48 10.95
N LEU A 139 -13.42 -7.37 10.71
CA LEU A 139 -13.69 -8.70 10.16
C LEU A 139 -14.62 -9.51 11.07
N THR A 140 -14.34 -9.52 12.37
CA THR A 140 -15.13 -10.23 13.38
C THR A 140 -16.55 -9.68 13.45
N GLN A 141 -16.70 -8.36 13.37
CA GLN A 141 -18.03 -7.73 13.34
C GLN A 141 -18.78 -8.12 12.06
N ALA A 142 -18.11 -8.15 10.91
CA ALA A 142 -18.74 -8.53 9.65
C ALA A 142 -19.19 -10.00 9.65
N SER A 143 -18.32 -10.92 10.10
CA SER A 143 -18.65 -12.35 10.17
C SER A 143 -19.77 -12.65 11.18
N SER A 144 -19.88 -11.89 12.27
CA SER A 144 -20.98 -12.03 13.24
C SER A 144 -22.37 -11.74 12.64
N LYS A 145 -22.44 -11.00 11.52
CA LYS A 145 -23.69 -10.71 10.80
C LYS A 145 -24.00 -11.75 9.73
N MET A 146 -23.09 -12.67 9.45
CA MET A 146 -23.29 -13.66 8.39
C MET A 146 -24.47 -14.57 8.78
N PRO A 147 -25.48 -14.72 7.91
CA PRO A 147 -26.56 -15.65 8.13
C PRO A 147 -26.02 -17.06 8.33
N ALA A 148 -26.58 -17.81 9.28
CA ALA A 148 -26.30 -19.23 9.38
C ALA A 148 -26.69 -19.90 8.05
N PRO A 149 -25.90 -20.88 7.56
CA PRO A 149 -26.26 -21.60 6.34
C PRO A 149 -27.69 -22.12 6.51
N ALA A 150 -28.55 -21.82 5.54
CA ALA A 150 -29.91 -22.32 5.54
C ALA A 150 -29.84 -23.84 5.63
N ALA A 151 -30.23 -24.40 6.78
CA ALA A 151 -30.31 -25.84 6.94
C ALA A 151 -31.31 -26.33 5.89
N PHE A 152 -30.83 -27.08 4.89
CA PHE A 152 -31.70 -27.81 3.99
C PHE A 152 -32.53 -28.78 4.83
N SER A 153 -33.75 -28.37 5.18
CA SER A 153 -34.77 -29.28 5.65
C SER A 153 -35.25 -30.06 4.43
N PRO A 154 -35.21 -31.40 4.43
CA PRO A 154 -35.78 -32.16 3.34
C PRO A 154 -37.31 -32.08 3.46
N GLU A 155 -37.90 -30.98 2.99
CA GLU A 155 -39.34 -30.91 2.77
C GLU A 155 -39.70 -31.83 1.59
N MET A 156 -40.12 -33.04 1.96
CA MET A 156 -41.32 -33.69 1.43
C MET A 156 -41.55 -33.55 -0.09
N TYR A 157 -40.88 -34.40 -0.88
CA TYR A 157 -41.40 -34.75 -2.20
C TYR A 157 -42.69 -35.58 -2.03
N PRO A 158 -43.84 -35.19 -2.61
CA PRO A 158 -45.00 -36.07 -2.65
C PRO A 158 -44.69 -37.24 -3.59
N ASN A 159 -44.63 -38.44 -3.02
CA ASN A 159 -44.42 -39.68 -3.74
C ASN A 159 -45.66 -39.98 -4.60
N ASN A 160 -45.61 -39.74 -5.91
CA ASN A 160 -46.67 -40.17 -6.84
C ASN A 160 -46.30 -41.50 -7.52
N SER A 161 -46.26 -42.57 -6.73
CA SER A 161 -46.31 -43.93 -7.27
C SER A 161 -47.69 -44.15 -7.91
N ASN A 162 -47.85 -43.82 -9.19
CA ASN A 162 -48.85 -44.41 -10.08
C ASN A 162 -48.62 -43.99 -11.54
N THR A 163 -47.95 -44.83 -12.32
CA THR A 163 -48.27 -45.05 -13.75
C THR A 163 -47.88 -46.49 -14.12
N PRO A 164 -48.74 -47.27 -14.80
CA PRO A 164 -48.42 -48.64 -15.19
C PRO A 164 -47.55 -48.69 -16.45
N ALA A 165 -46.78 -49.78 -16.51
CA ALA A 165 -45.88 -50.13 -17.61
C ALA A 165 -46.60 -50.25 -18.97
N ALA A 166 -46.00 -49.65 -19.99
CA ALA A 166 -46.08 -50.11 -21.38
C ALA A 166 -44.69 -49.93 -22.00
N GLY A 167 -44.10 -51.05 -22.41
CA GLY A 167 -42.68 -51.15 -22.71
C GLY A 167 -42.25 -50.73 -24.11
N MET A 168 -40.95 -50.51 -24.25
CA MET A 168 -40.19 -50.86 -25.44
C MET A 168 -38.74 -51.11 -25.02
N GLN A 169 -38.28 -52.35 -25.20
CA GLN A 169 -36.86 -52.72 -25.12
C GLN A 169 -36.16 -52.35 -26.43
N ILE A 170 -34.88 -51.95 -26.39
CA ILE A 170 -33.80 -52.55 -27.20
C ILE A 170 -32.44 -52.34 -26.49
N ALA A 171 -31.82 -53.48 -26.18
CA ALA A 171 -30.41 -53.89 -26.20
C ALA A 171 -29.24 -52.98 -25.75
N GLY A 172 -28.38 -53.60 -24.92
CA GLY A 172 -26.93 -53.61 -25.15
C GLY A 172 -26.08 -52.86 -24.14
N ALA A 173 -25.74 -53.52 -23.03
CA ALA A 173 -24.70 -53.07 -22.11
C ALA A 173 -23.32 -53.48 -22.63
N GLU A 174 -22.35 -52.56 -22.62
CA GLU A 174 -20.95 -52.88 -22.33
C GLU A 174 -20.33 -51.78 -21.44
N HIS A 175 -19.75 -52.25 -20.33
CA HIS A 175 -18.92 -51.53 -19.38
C HIS A 175 -17.64 -51.03 -20.07
N LEU A 176 -17.25 -49.78 -19.81
CA LEU A 176 -15.85 -49.36 -19.90
C LEU A 176 -15.51 -48.48 -18.70
N ASP A 177 -14.79 -49.09 -17.76
CA ASP A 177 -13.94 -48.42 -16.80
C ASP A 177 -12.91 -47.54 -17.53
N VAL A 178 -12.77 -46.28 -17.12
CA VAL A 178 -11.62 -45.45 -17.49
C VAL A 178 -10.92 -44.95 -16.24
N GLU A 179 -9.74 -45.52 -16.08
CA GLU A 179 -8.70 -45.29 -15.10
C GLU A 179 -8.05 -43.89 -15.26
N LEU A 180 -7.68 -43.26 -14.14
CA LEU A 180 -6.90 -42.01 -14.12
C LEU A 180 -5.47 -42.27 -14.63
N PRO A 181 -4.93 -41.46 -15.56
CA PRO A 181 -3.52 -41.55 -15.92
C PRO A 181 -2.61 -40.92 -14.86
N ASN A 182 -1.63 -41.72 -14.44
CA ASN A 182 -0.52 -41.39 -13.55
C ASN A 182 0.44 -40.36 -14.20
N LEU A 183 0.89 -39.37 -13.43
CA LEU A 183 1.94 -38.43 -13.84
C LEU A 183 3.34 -39.05 -13.62
N PRO A 184 4.29 -38.92 -14.57
CA PRO A 184 5.63 -39.47 -14.43
C PRO A 184 6.52 -38.59 -13.53
N LYS A 185 7.29 -39.24 -12.67
CA LYS A 185 8.42 -38.66 -11.93
C LYS A 185 9.63 -38.56 -12.86
N SER A 186 10.26 -37.39 -12.92
CA SER A 186 11.54 -37.19 -13.60
C SER A 186 12.67 -37.04 -12.58
N ASP A 187 13.51 -38.07 -12.50
CA ASP A 187 14.87 -38.04 -11.96
C ASP A 187 15.80 -37.42 -13.01
N ILE A 188 16.64 -36.43 -12.65
CA ILE A 188 18.00 -36.14 -13.20
C ILE A 188 18.71 -35.28 -12.13
N ASP A 189 19.61 -35.85 -11.32
CA ASP A 189 21.07 -36.00 -11.48
C ASP A 189 21.87 -34.77 -11.01
N SER A 190 22.66 -35.00 -9.98
CA SER A 190 23.43 -34.02 -9.21
C SER A 190 24.90 -34.16 -9.54
N ARG A 191 25.57 -33.12 -10.06
CA ARG A 191 27.03 -32.97 -9.99
C ARG A 191 27.47 -31.50 -9.90
N PRO A 192 28.64 -31.23 -9.29
CA PRO A 192 28.85 -30.10 -8.38
C PRO A 192 29.56 -28.92 -9.06
N VAL A 193 29.45 -27.74 -8.43
CA VAL A 193 30.35 -26.61 -8.69
C VAL A 193 31.02 -26.18 -7.38
N ASP A 194 32.30 -25.87 -7.52
CA ASP A 194 33.32 -25.79 -6.49
C ASP A 194 33.19 -24.63 -5.51
N GLU A 195 33.76 -24.92 -4.34
CA GLU A 195 34.01 -24.11 -3.16
C GLU A 195 35.15 -23.09 -3.38
N VAL A 196 34.96 -21.85 -2.89
CA VAL A 196 36.07 -20.98 -2.49
C VAL A 196 35.75 -20.35 -1.13
N ALA A 197 36.38 -20.91 -0.11
CA ALA A 197 36.61 -20.37 1.24
C ALA A 197 37.49 -19.08 1.18
N ALA A 198 37.66 -18.18 2.15
CA ALA A 198 37.23 -17.98 3.54
C ALA A 198 37.56 -16.53 3.97
N THR A 199 36.96 -16.15 5.10
CA THR A 199 37.11 -15.05 6.10
C THR A 199 38.56 -14.58 6.44
N PRO A 200 38.83 -13.51 7.26
CA PRO A 200 38.22 -13.25 8.60
C PRO A 200 37.98 -11.80 9.10
N ALA A 201 37.01 -11.74 10.03
CA ALA A 201 36.94 -11.02 11.32
C ALA A 201 37.42 -9.56 11.48
N MET A 202 36.56 -8.74 12.11
CA MET A 202 36.99 -7.93 13.25
C MET A 202 35.82 -7.57 14.20
N GLN A 203 36.10 -7.73 15.49
CA GLN A 203 35.30 -7.29 16.63
C GLN A 203 35.21 -5.77 16.70
N SER A 204 34.10 -5.24 17.19
CA SER A 204 34.17 -4.12 18.15
C SER A 204 32.89 -4.01 18.96
N THR A 205 33.09 -4.08 20.27
CA THR A 205 32.21 -3.71 21.37
C THR A 205 31.98 -2.20 21.41
N SER A 206 30.79 -1.74 21.79
CA SER A 206 30.66 -0.69 22.83
C SER A 206 29.21 -0.47 23.26
N GLU A 207 29.08 -0.39 24.57
CA GLU A 207 27.92 0.02 25.35
C GLU A 207 27.50 1.47 25.06
N SER A 208 26.20 1.76 25.20
CA SER A 208 25.77 2.98 25.90
C SER A 208 24.31 2.95 26.33
N SER A 209 24.16 2.73 27.64
CA SER A 209 23.48 3.60 28.60
C SER A 209 22.15 4.23 28.20
N VAL A 210 21.10 3.65 28.78
CA VAL A 210 19.77 4.22 29.01
C VAL A 210 19.87 5.44 29.94
N GLY A 211 19.23 6.54 29.55
CA GLY A 211 19.01 7.70 30.40
C GLY A 211 17.70 8.40 30.06
N LYS A 212 16.62 8.04 30.79
CA LYS A 212 15.39 8.84 30.90
C LYS A 212 15.70 10.05 31.82
N PRO A 213 14.94 11.15 31.74
CA PRO A 213 13.86 11.27 32.72
C PRO A 213 12.57 11.92 32.17
N ALA A 214 11.52 11.78 32.98
CA ALA A 214 10.19 12.33 32.80
C ALA A 214 9.94 13.53 33.74
N ALA A 215 8.91 14.32 33.39
CA ALA A 215 8.14 15.25 34.23
C ALA A 215 8.91 16.49 34.73
N GLU A 216 8.33 17.69 34.94
CA GLU A 216 6.98 18.03 35.39
C GLU A 216 6.76 19.55 35.17
N MET A 217 5.51 19.96 34.93
CA MET A 217 5.05 21.35 35.07
C MET A 217 4.73 21.64 36.55
N PRO A 218 4.93 22.88 37.02
CA PRO A 218 3.77 23.70 37.43
C PRO A 218 3.94 25.16 36.93
N GLY A 219 2.91 25.93 36.64
CA GLY A 219 1.79 26.33 37.51
C GLY A 219 1.95 27.84 37.80
N GLY A 220 0.88 28.61 37.63
CA GLY A 220 0.94 30.06 37.41
C GLY A 220 1.43 30.94 38.56
N GLY A 221 1.75 32.19 38.23
CA GLY A 221 2.16 33.20 39.20
C GLY A 221 2.35 34.57 38.56
N ILE A 222 1.51 35.50 38.98
CA ILE A 222 1.43 36.93 38.62
C ILE A 222 2.57 37.78 39.22
N ALA A 223 2.72 39.01 38.69
CA ALA A 223 3.59 40.13 39.11
C ALA A 223 5.05 40.04 38.62
N SER A 224 5.76 41.11 38.24
CA SER A 224 5.68 42.52 38.61
C SER A 224 6.49 43.35 37.60
N LEU A 225 6.12 44.62 37.51
CA LEU A 225 6.82 45.71 36.81
C LEU A 225 8.31 45.78 37.16
N ALA A 226 9.17 45.92 36.14
CA ALA A 226 10.43 46.67 36.25
C ALA A 226 10.89 47.15 34.87
N SER A 227 10.81 48.47 34.68
CA SER A 227 11.48 49.18 33.58
C SER A 227 12.97 48.85 33.57
N ALA A 228 13.43 48.26 32.47
CA ALA A 228 14.84 48.27 32.08
C ALA A 228 14.94 48.82 30.66
N ARG A 229 15.42 50.06 30.59
CA ARG A 229 15.81 50.80 29.40
C ARG A 229 16.90 50.01 28.68
N MET A 230 16.58 49.36 27.56
CA MET A 230 17.56 48.70 26.71
C MET A 230 17.53 49.27 25.28
N LYS A 231 18.72 49.34 24.70
CA LYS A 231 19.11 50.10 23.52
C LYS A 231 18.21 49.84 22.31
N THR A 232 17.83 50.91 21.64
CA THR A 232 17.39 50.91 20.25
C THR A 232 18.56 50.49 19.37
N GLU A 233 18.67 49.20 19.05
CA GLU A 233 19.29 48.75 17.81
C GLU A 233 18.19 48.69 16.77
N THR A 234 18.20 49.69 15.89
CA THR A 234 17.53 49.67 14.59
C THR A 234 17.97 48.40 13.85
N PRO A 235 17.07 47.47 13.48
CA PRO A 235 17.41 46.51 12.45
C PRO A 235 17.56 47.32 11.17
N ALA A 236 18.75 47.24 10.58
CA ALA A 236 19.03 47.80 9.27
C ALA A 236 17.89 47.42 8.32
N THR A 237 17.26 48.45 7.76
CA THR A 237 16.31 48.37 6.66
C THR A 237 16.94 47.49 5.58
N ALA A 238 16.46 46.27 5.43
CA ALA A 238 16.69 45.54 4.19
C ALA A 238 16.02 46.38 3.10
N ASP A 239 16.82 46.85 2.15
CA ASP A 239 16.36 47.65 1.02
C ASP A 239 15.23 46.89 0.31
N PRO A 240 14.02 47.46 0.15
CA PRO A 240 12.91 46.78 -0.52
C PRO A 240 13.22 46.37 -1.96
N GLN A 241 14.24 46.98 -2.58
CA GLN A 241 14.71 46.63 -3.91
C GLN A 241 15.64 45.42 -3.91
N THR A 242 16.46 45.20 -2.88
CA THR A 242 17.32 44.01 -2.80
C THR A 242 16.52 42.71 -2.61
N ALA A 243 15.34 42.78 -1.99
CA ALA A 243 14.41 41.65 -1.92
C ALA A 243 13.67 41.40 -3.24
N LEU A 244 13.39 42.47 -4.01
CA LEU A 244 12.75 42.38 -5.32
C LEU A 244 13.73 41.87 -6.41
N ASP A 245 15.00 42.25 -6.31
CA ASP A 245 16.05 41.85 -7.25
C ASP A 245 16.52 40.40 -7.03
N ALA A 246 16.43 39.87 -5.81
CA ALA A 246 16.74 38.48 -5.51
C ALA A 246 15.71 37.47 -6.08
N GLU A 247 14.51 37.93 -6.44
CA GLU A 247 13.45 37.12 -7.02
C GLU A 247 13.50 37.09 -8.56
N LEU A 248 14.26 37.98 -9.19
CA LEU A 248 14.36 38.14 -10.65
C LEU A 248 15.50 37.35 -11.32
N ASP A 249 16.45 36.81 -10.54
CA ASP A 249 17.59 35.99 -11.03
C ASP A 249 17.47 34.49 -10.65
N ALA A 250 16.37 34.08 -10.02
CA ALA A 250 16.15 32.68 -9.65
C ALA A 250 15.50 31.92 -10.81
N SER A 251 16.22 30.94 -11.37
CA SER A 251 15.61 29.97 -12.29
C SER A 251 14.37 29.36 -11.63
N PRO A 252 13.23 29.26 -12.36
CA PRO A 252 11.98 28.78 -11.79
C PRO A 252 12.18 27.39 -11.19
N LYS A 253 11.72 27.21 -9.94
CA LYS A 253 11.79 25.91 -9.27
C LYS A 253 10.97 24.89 -10.05
N LEU A 254 11.43 23.64 -10.07
CA LEU A 254 10.66 22.55 -10.68
C LEU A 254 9.36 22.35 -9.93
N ALA A 255 8.25 22.39 -10.65
CA ALA A 255 6.97 21.92 -10.16
C ALA A 255 6.99 20.40 -10.03
N MET A 256 6.28 19.88 -9.04
CA MET A 256 6.10 18.44 -8.80
C MET A 256 7.42 17.66 -8.80
N GLU A 257 8.51 18.27 -8.33
CA GLU A 257 9.86 17.69 -8.34
C GLU A 257 10.36 17.24 -9.74
N GLY A 258 9.82 17.84 -10.81
CA GLY A 258 10.23 17.56 -12.20
C GLY A 258 9.44 16.43 -12.89
N PHE A 259 8.43 15.87 -12.23
CA PHE A 259 7.55 14.87 -12.83
C PHE A 259 6.47 15.50 -13.72
N CYS A 260 6.05 14.75 -14.74
CA CYS A 260 5.01 15.17 -15.67
C CYS A 260 3.64 15.26 -14.99
N ALA A 261 3.15 16.49 -14.78
CA ALA A 261 1.88 16.72 -14.10
C ALA A 261 0.70 16.00 -14.76
N VAL A 262 0.66 15.92 -16.10
CA VAL A 262 -0.44 15.25 -16.81
C VAL A 262 -0.45 13.74 -16.57
N THR A 263 0.71 13.08 -16.61
CA THR A 263 0.75 11.62 -16.35
C THR A 263 0.47 11.32 -14.88
N VAL A 264 0.90 12.20 -13.97
CA VAL A 264 0.57 12.05 -12.55
C VAL A 264 -0.93 12.17 -12.30
N ILE A 265 -1.60 13.15 -12.91
CA ILE A 265 -3.01 13.44 -12.61
C ILE A 265 -3.98 12.56 -13.40
N ASP A 266 -3.74 12.33 -14.69
CA ASP A 266 -4.68 11.57 -15.55
C ASP A 266 -4.35 10.08 -15.64
N GLU A 267 -3.09 9.67 -15.44
CA GLU A 267 -2.64 8.29 -15.64
C GLU A 267 -2.14 7.61 -14.36
N ASP A 268 -2.04 8.36 -13.24
CA ASP A 268 -1.44 7.87 -12.00
C ASP A 268 -0.02 7.33 -12.25
N GLN A 269 0.79 8.06 -13.02
CA GLN A 269 2.16 7.68 -13.32
C GLN A 269 3.13 8.84 -13.10
N TRP A 270 4.09 8.61 -12.20
CA TRP A 270 5.22 9.51 -11.92
C TRP A 270 6.31 9.35 -12.97
N ILE A 271 6.03 9.80 -14.19
CA ILE A 271 7.01 9.82 -15.28
C ILE A 271 7.81 11.11 -15.20
N GLU A 272 9.15 11.00 -15.18
CA GLU A 272 10.03 12.17 -15.21
C GLU A 272 9.77 13.00 -16.47
N GLY A 273 9.64 14.32 -16.30
CA GLY A 273 9.46 15.23 -17.41
C GLY A 273 10.75 15.42 -18.20
N ASN A 274 10.61 15.68 -19.49
CA ASN A 274 11.73 15.98 -20.36
C ASN A 274 12.00 17.50 -20.34
N PRO A 275 13.24 17.96 -20.06
CA PRO A 275 13.58 19.38 -20.11
C PRO A 275 13.31 20.07 -21.47
N LYS A 276 13.13 19.32 -22.56
CA LYS A 276 12.73 19.85 -23.87
C LYS A 276 11.27 20.30 -23.92
N PHE A 277 10.42 19.78 -23.05
CA PHE A 277 8.98 20.07 -22.99
C PHE A 277 8.70 20.73 -21.64
N GLY A 278 9.05 22.01 -21.53
CA GLY A 278 8.95 22.78 -20.30
C GLY A 278 8.02 23.98 -20.42
N VAL A 279 7.15 24.19 -19.43
CA VAL A 279 6.26 25.36 -19.34
C VAL A 279 6.43 26.00 -17.97
N VAL A 280 6.59 27.33 -17.93
CA VAL A 280 6.53 28.07 -16.67
C VAL A 280 5.08 28.44 -16.38
N HIS A 281 4.56 27.97 -15.25
CA HIS A 281 3.21 28.26 -14.78
C HIS A 281 3.24 28.56 -13.28
N LEU A 282 2.63 29.68 -12.88
CA LEU A 282 2.64 30.20 -11.49
C LEU A 282 4.04 30.24 -10.85
N GLY A 283 5.02 30.71 -11.61
CA GLY A 283 6.41 30.86 -11.15
C GLY A 283 7.20 29.55 -11.02
N LYS A 284 6.62 28.41 -11.41
CA LYS A 284 7.29 27.10 -11.39
C LYS A 284 7.44 26.53 -12.80
N LEU A 285 8.51 25.77 -13.01
CA LEU A 285 8.78 25.06 -14.25
C LEU A 285 8.15 23.66 -14.19
N TYR A 286 7.11 23.46 -14.99
CA TYR A 286 6.54 22.15 -15.26
C TYR A 286 7.30 21.49 -16.41
N LEU A 287 7.66 20.22 -16.25
CA LEU A 287 8.29 19.41 -17.29
C LEU A 287 7.33 18.31 -17.71
N PHE A 288 7.26 18.01 -19.01
CA PHE A 288 6.34 17.02 -19.56
C PHE A 288 7.09 15.87 -20.24
N SER A 289 6.53 14.67 -20.18
CA SER A 289 7.14 13.49 -20.80
C SER A 289 7.15 13.56 -22.33
N SER A 290 6.20 14.28 -22.93
CA SER A 290 6.10 14.49 -24.37
C SER A 290 5.45 15.85 -24.71
N THR A 291 5.55 16.28 -25.97
CA THR A 291 4.86 17.47 -26.48
C THR A 291 3.35 17.35 -26.31
N GLU A 292 2.78 16.15 -26.56
CA GLU A 292 1.33 15.93 -26.43
C GLU A 292 0.85 16.16 -24.99
N LYS A 293 1.63 15.74 -23.99
CA LYS A 293 1.32 16.00 -22.58
C LYS A 293 1.46 17.48 -22.22
N MET A 294 2.43 18.17 -22.80
CA MET A 294 2.56 19.63 -22.65
C MET A 294 1.34 20.36 -23.23
N ASP A 295 0.86 19.97 -24.42
CA ASP A 295 -0.32 20.58 -25.04
C ASP A 295 -1.59 20.35 -24.22
N VAL A 296 -1.74 19.16 -23.63
CA VAL A 296 -2.84 18.87 -22.69
C VAL A 296 -2.78 19.79 -21.47
N PHE A 297 -1.60 20.01 -20.89
CA PHE A 297 -1.43 20.96 -19.80
C PHE A 297 -1.80 22.38 -20.22
N LEU A 298 -1.34 22.85 -21.37
CA LEU A 298 -1.60 24.20 -21.86
C LEU A 298 -3.09 24.46 -22.12
N ALA A 299 -3.88 23.42 -22.43
CA ALA A 299 -5.31 23.53 -22.62
C ALA A 299 -6.09 23.81 -21.32
N ASP A 300 -5.64 23.26 -20.19
CA ASP A 300 -6.23 23.50 -18.86
C ASP A 300 -5.17 23.36 -17.74
N PRO A 301 -4.29 24.36 -17.55
CA PRO A 301 -3.18 24.27 -16.60
C PRO A 301 -3.64 24.06 -15.16
N MET A 302 -4.80 24.62 -14.81
CA MET A 302 -5.32 24.63 -13.43
C MET A 302 -5.69 23.23 -12.95
N ARG A 303 -6.22 22.38 -13.84
CA ARG A 303 -6.50 20.97 -13.54
C ARG A 303 -5.25 20.21 -13.07
N TYR A 304 -4.10 20.50 -13.68
CA TYR A 304 -2.84 19.78 -13.47
C TYR A 304 -1.94 20.41 -12.41
N THR A 305 -2.29 21.61 -11.95
CA THR A 305 -1.51 22.35 -10.96
C THR A 305 -1.96 21.96 -9.55
N PRO A 306 -1.06 21.50 -8.67
CA PRO A 306 -1.39 21.23 -7.28
C PRO A 306 -1.98 22.46 -6.59
N VAL A 307 -2.99 22.24 -5.76
CA VAL A 307 -3.74 23.31 -5.09
C VAL A 307 -2.81 24.15 -4.23
N LEU A 308 -3.08 25.46 -4.20
CA LEU A 308 -2.21 26.47 -3.59
C LEU A 308 -0.76 26.41 -4.07
N ASN A 309 -0.51 25.95 -5.29
CA ASN A 309 0.83 25.88 -5.90
C ASN A 309 1.82 25.08 -5.02
N GLU A 310 1.38 23.93 -4.50
CA GLU A 310 2.14 23.03 -3.61
C GLU A 310 2.38 23.59 -2.20
N ILE A 311 1.60 24.57 -1.75
CA ILE A 311 1.61 24.99 -0.34
C ILE A 311 0.70 24.05 0.46
N ASP A 312 1.17 23.62 1.62
CA ASP A 312 0.39 22.83 2.56
C ASP A 312 -0.84 23.62 3.04
N VAL A 313 -2.01 23.16 2.61
CA VAL A 313 -3.30 23.80 2.87
C VAL A 313 -3.67 23.84 4.36
N VAL A 314 -3.29 22.83 5.15
CA VAL A 314 -3.60 22.77 6.58
C VAL A 314 -2.76 23.82 7.31
N ARG A 315 -1.45 23.86 7.04
CA ARG A 315 -0.55 24.87 7.62
C ARG A 315 -0.93 26.28 7.18
N PHE A 316 -1.40 26.43 5.94
CA PHE A 316 -1.84 27.71 5.40
C PHE A 316 -3.09 28.23 6.13
N PHE A 317 -4.16 27.44 6.23
CA PHE A 317 -5.42 27.89 6.83
C PHE A 317 -5.39 27.95 8.36
N GLU A 318 -4.72 27.00 9.01
CA GLU A 318 -4.75 26.91 10.48
C GLU A 318 -3.61 27.68 11.15
N GLU A 319 -2.39 27.54 10.64
CA GLU A 319 -1.21 28.17 11.22
C GLU A 319 -0.90 29.54 10.59
N ARG A 320 -1.54 29.88 9.47
CA ARG A 320 -1.22 31.06 8.65
C ARG A 320 0.24 31.06 8.19
N ARG A 321 0.78 29.87 7.91
CA ARG A 321 2.16 29.67 7.47
C ARG A 321 2.19 29.10 6.06
N ILE A 322 3.03 29.70 5.22
CA ILE A 322 3.33 29.18 3.89
C ILE A 322 4.44 28.14 4.05
N VAL A 323 4.04 26.87 4.04
CA VAL A 323 4.98 25.74 4.12
C VAL A 323 4.84 24.93 2.83
N PRO A 324 5.92 24.76 2.04
CA PRO A 324 5.87 23.90 0.86
C PRO A 324 5.56 22.45 1.25
N GLY A 325 4.63 21.84 0.54
CA GLY A 325 4.37 20.42 0.60
C GLY A 325 5.46 19.62 -0.09
N GLN A 326 5.52 18.33 0.22
CA GLN A 326 6.43 17.38 -0.40
C GLN A 326 5.62 16.38 -1.21
N ARG A 327 6.10 16.00 -2.40
CA ARG A 327 5.41 15.08 -3.30
C ARG A 327 5.07 13.74 -2.65
N ARG A 328 5.96 13.23 -1.77
CA ARG A 328 5.75 11.98 -1.02
C ARG A 328 4.53 12.02 -0.07
N PHE A 329 4.06 13.23 0.26
CA PHE A 329 2.83 13.46 1.00
C PHE A 329 1.83 14.15 0.07
N GLY A 330 1.62 13.57 -1.12
CA GLY A 330 0.64 14.05 -2.08
C GLY A 330 -0.65 13.24 -2.01
N MET A 331 -1.78 13.93 -2.12
CA MET A 331 -3.11 13.31 -2.08
C MET A 331 -4.06 14.02 -3.03
N ARG A 332 -4.90 13.26 -3.73
CA ARG A 332 -6.07 13.81 -4.42
C ARG A 332 -7.25 13.88 -3.48
N ASP A 333 -7.94 15.02 -3.47
CA ASP A 333 -9.18 15.12 -2.70
C ASP A 333 -10.30 14.31 -3.37
N PRO A 334 -11.24 13.74 -2.58
CA PRO A 334 -12.27 12.87 -3.14
C PRO A 334 -13.38 13.63 -3.89
N ILE A 335 -13.52 14.95 -3.72
CA ILE A 335 -14.60 15.75 -4.34
C ILE A 335 -14.18 16.25 -5.71
N HIS A 336 -13.09 17.00 -5.77
CA HIS A 336 -12.62 17.73 -6.96
C HIS A 336 -11.53 16.99 -7.72
N GLN A 337 -10.98 15.91 -7.14
CA GLN A 337 -9.86 15.14 -7.71
C GLN A 337 -8.63 16.03 -7.96
N ARG A 338 -8.46 17.10 -7.18
CA ARG A 338 -7.32 18.01 -7.25
C ARG A 338 -6.21 17.51 -6.35
N MET A 339 -4.97 17.70 -6.80
CA MET A 339 -3.78 17.27 -6.06
C MET A 339 -3.40 18.30 -4.98
N PHE A 340 -3.19 17.84 -3.76
CA PHE A 340 -2.67 18.61 -2.63
C PHE A 340 -1.37 17.99 -2.16
N PHE A 341 -0.38 18.82 -1.80
CA PHE A 341 0.88 18.37 -1.20
C PHE A 341 1.00 18.90 0.23
N PHE A 342 1.48 18.05 1.14
CA PHE A 342 1.60 18.37 2.56
C PHE A 342 3.05 18.38 3.02
N ALA A 343 3.35 19.19 4.03
CA ALA A 343 4.69 19.33 4.56
C ALA A 343 5.18 18.04 5.24
N ASP A 344 4.25 17.29 5.84
CA ASP A 344 4.50 16.04 6.53
C ASP A 344 3.25 15.13 6.55
N GLU A 345 3.46 13.89 6.98
CA GLU A 345 2.40 12.88 7.09
C GLU A 345 1.27 13.30 8.05
N ALA A 346 1.60 13.99 9.15
CA ALA A 346 0.58 14.42 10.12
C ALA A 346 -0.40 15.42 9.49
N SER A 347 0.11 16.38 8.72
CA SER A 347 -0.70 17.34 7.98
C SER A 347 -1.56 16.67 6.90
N MET A 348 -0.99 15.73 6.14
CA MET A 348 -1.73 14.94 5.15
C MET A 348 -2.86 14.13 5.78
N ASN A 349 -2.62 13.49 6.92
CA ASN A 349 -3.63 12.70 7.62
C ASN A 349 -4.74 13.59 8.18
N HIS A 350 -4.38 14.75 8.73
CA HIS A 350 -5.34 15.74 9.18
C HIS A 350 -6.25 16.21 8.03
N PHE A 351 -5.66 16.51 6.87
CA PHE A 351 -6.44 16.84 5.67
C PHE A 351 -7.30 15.67 5.22
N HIS A 352 -6.80 14.44 5.19
CA HIS A 352 -7.58 13.27 4.79
C HIS A 352 -8.87 13.11 5.60
N ASP A 353 -8.80 13.38 6.90
CA ASP A 353 -9.93 13.24 7.81
C ASP A 353 -10.90 14.44 7.73
N GLU A 354 -10.39 15.64 7.41
CA GLU A 354 -11.16 16.90 7.40
C GLU A 354 -11.21 17.63 6.03
N PHE A 355 -11.00 16.94 4.90
CA PHE A 355 -10.78 17.57 3.58
C PHE A 355 -11.88 18.56 3.16
N GLU A 356 -13.14 18.31 3.55
CA GLU A 356 -14.30 19.17 3.26
C GLU A 356 -14.10 20.60 3.80
N ARG A 357 -13.31 20.76 4.87
CA ARG A 357 -13.03 22.05 5.49
C ARG A 357 -12.09 22.92 4.66
N TYR A 358 -11.29 22.32 3.78
CA TYR A 358 -10.19 23.00 3.09
C TYR A 358 -10.39 23.10 1.58
N THR A 359 -10.97 22.08 0.96
CA THR A 359 -10.95 21.88 -0.50
C THR A 359 -11.50 23.07 -1.29
N ASP A 360 -12.76 23.46 -1.07
CA ASP A 360 -13.39 24.57 -1.80
C ASP A 360 -12.64 25.88 -1.59
N ALA A 361 -12.35 26.23 -0.33
CA ALA A 361 -11.68 27.47 0.02
C ALA A 361 -10.26 27.55 -0.57
N ALA A 362 -9.51 26.44 -0.58
CA ALA A 362 -8.17 26.40 -1.15
C ALA A 362 -8.17 26.58 -2.67
N ILE A 363 -9.14 25.96 -3.35
CA ILE A 363 -9.33 26.10 -4.79
C ILE A 363 -9.74 27.54 -5.13
N GLU A 364 -10.66 28.13 -4.38
CA GLU A 364 -11.09 29.52 -4.57
C GLU A 364 -9.94 30.50 -4.38
N VAL A 365 -9.16 30.37 -3.30
CA VAL A 365 -7.98 31.20 -3.04
C VAL A 365 -6.96 31.10 -4.17
N MET A 366 -6.71 29.89 -4.66
CA MET A 366 -5.80 29.67 -5.79
C MET A 366 -6.32 30.33 -7.07
N ASN A 367 -7.60 30.13 -7.41
CA ASN A 367 -8.22 30.70 -8.60
C ASN A 367 -8.20 32.23 -8.55
N GLN A 368 -8.50 32.83 -7.39
CA GLN A 368 -8.43 34.27 -7.20
C GLN A 368 -7.00 34.79 -7.38
N ALA A 369 -6.00 34.13 -6.80
CA ALA A 369 -4.61 34.51 -6.97
C ALA A 369 -4.14 34.43 -8.44
N VAL A 370 -4.62 33.44 -9.20
CA VAL A 370 -4.35 33.30 -10.64
C VAL A 370 -5.00 34.44 -11.43
N ALA A 371 -6.25 34.79 -11.13
CA ALA A 371 -6.97 35.87 -11.76
C ALA A 371 -6.34 37.24 -11.46
N ASP A 372 -5.95 37.48 -10.20
CA ASP A 372 -5.28 38.72 -9.78
C ASP A 372 -3.91 38.88 -10.45
N ALA A 373 -3.21 37.77 -10.68
CA ALA A 373 -1.94 37.76 -11.41
C ALA A 373 -2.11 37.96 -12.93
N ASN A 374 -3.31 37.69 -13.48
CA ASN A 374 -3.61 37.78 -14.92
C ASN A 374 -4.94 38.53 -15.19
N PRO A 375 -5.02 39.84 -14.88
CA PRO A 375 -6.28 40.59 -14.92
C PRO A 375 -6.93 40.70 -16.31
N ASP A 376 -6.20 40.42 -17.39
CA ASP A 376 -6.65 40.57 -18.78
C ASP A 376 -7.24 39.28 -19.40
N THR A 377 -7.45 38.21 -18.62
CA THR A 377 -7.89 36.88 -19.12
C THR A 377 -9.36 36.51 -18.88
N LEU A 378 -10.23 37.47 -18.53
CA LEU A 378 -11.68 37.26 -18.34
C LEU A 378 -12.53 37.56 -19.58
#